data_AF-A0A959IZW0-F1
#
_entry.id   AF-A0A959IZW0-F1
#
_cell.length_a   1.000
_cell.length_b   1.000
_cell.length_c   1.000
_cell.angle_alpha   90.00
_cell.angle_beta   90.00
_cell.angle_gamma   90.00
#
_symmetry.space_group_name_H-M   'P 1'
#
loop_
_entity.id
_entity.type
_entity.pdbx_description
1 polymer ?
#
loop_
_entity_poly.entity_id
_entity_poly.type
_entity_poly.pdbx_seq_one_letter_code
_entity_poly.pdbx_strand_id
1 'polypeptide(L)'
;MKKLFLSTLILAGLSFTACNNANSSDVREETAEAVDEMQESFETERAELKASMEEMGRDIDNKIAEIDAKMEEAGDDMKAELEQQKAKLQAAKNDLDREMEELGNEIADNWEQFKQDFNNWKEETFDEL
;
A
#
# COMPACT_ATOMS: atom_id res chain seq x y z
N MET A 1 -20.91 44.40 -56.57
CA MET A 1 -21.65 43.32 -57.26
C MET A 1 -20.79 42.06 -57.26
N LYS A 2 -21.30 40.98 -56.63
CA LYS A 2 -21.24 39.53 -57.02
C LYS A 2 -19.99 39.07 -57.81
N LYS A 3 -19.23 38.00 -57.49
CA LYS A 3 -19.44 36.69 -56.83
C LYS A 3 -18.05 36.17 -56.34
N LEU A 4 -17.88 35.66 -55.12
CA LEU A 4 -17.86 34.24 -54.72
C LEU A 4 -16.88 33.33 -55.50
N PHE A 5 -15.80 32.89 -54.83
CA PHE A 5 -15.19 31.54 -54.79
C PHE A 5 -14.04 31.59 -53.74
N LEU A 6 -14.25 31.10 -52.51
CA LEU A 6 -13.97 29.74 -52.03
C LEU A 6 -12.46 29.41 -52.03
N SER A 7 -11.78 29.61 -50.90
CA SER A 7 -10.67 28.74 -50.50
C SER A 7 -10.50 28.75 -48.99
N THR A 8 -10.86 27.62 -48.40
CA THR A 8 -10.83 27.27 -46.98
C THR A 8 -9.39 27.01 -46.55
N LEU A 9 -8.86 27.73 -45.55
CA LEU A 9 -7.68 27.26 -44.81
C LEU A 9 -8.19 26.69 -43.48
N ILE A 10 -8.15 25.35 -43.41
CA ILE A 10 -8.68 24.52 -42.35
C ILE A 10 -7.87 24.74 -41.07
N LEU A 11 -8.59 25.06 -39.99
CA LEU A 11 -8.14 25.02 -38.61
C LEU A 11 -7.70 23.59 -38.29
N ALA A 12 -6.40 23.37 -38.03
CA ALA A 12 -5.88 22.09 -37.57
C ALA A 12 -6.33 21.83 -36.12
N GLY A 13 -7.57 21.36 -35.97
CA GLY A 13 -8.01 20.67 -34.77
C GLY A 13 -7.41 19.28 -34.76
N LEU A 14 -6.53 19.00 -33.79
CA LEU A 14 -6.23 17.64 -33.38
C LEU A 14 -7.47 17.09 -32.66
N SER A 15 -8.43 16.64 -33.47
CA SER A 15 -9.53 15.81 -33.01
C SER A 15 -8.99 14.41 -32.81
N PHE A 16 -9.15 13.85 -31.62
CA PHE A 16 -9.02 12.42 -31.37
C PHE A 16 -9.98 11.67 -32.31
N THR A 17 -9.45 11.13 -33.39
CA THR A 17 -10.15 10.11 -34.19
C THR A 17 -10.07 8.81 -33.42
N ALA A 18 -11.13 8.50 -32.69
CA ALA A 18 -11.49 7.13 -32.37
C ALA A 18 -12.04 6.43 -33.63
N CYS A 19 -11.46 5.25 -33.90
CA CYS A 19 -11.95 4.12 -34.71
C CYS A 19 -12.22 4.31 -36.22
N ASN A 20 -11.54 3.50 -37.05
CA ASN A 20 -12.21 2.35 -37.69
C ASN A 20 -11.21 1.36 -38.38
N ASN A 21 -11.34 0.08 -37.99
CA ASN A 21 -11.16 -1.16 -38.77
C ASN A 21 -10.02 -2.12 -38.37
N ALA A 22 -10.37 -3.02 -37.43
CA ALA A 22 -9.96 -4.42 -37.29
C ALA A 22 -8.46 -4.81 -37.40
N ASN A 23 -7.79 -4.92 -36.24
CA ASN A 23 -7.48 -6.24 -35.69
C ASN A 23 -7.89 -6.24 -34.20
N SER A 24 -9.14 -6.63 -33.93
CA SER A 24 -9.80 -6.48 -32.62
C SER A 24 -9.59 -7.66 -31.67
N SER A 25 -8.79 -8.66 -32.07
CA SER A 25 -8.33 -9.76 -31.22
C SER A 25 -7.08 -9.37 -30.44
N ASP A 26 -6.02 -8.93 -31.12
CA ASP A 26 -4.71 -8.68 -30.50
C ASP A 26 -4.76 -7.56 -29.44
N VAL A 27 -5.40 -6.42 -29.73
CA VAL A 27 -5.48 -5.32 -28.75
C VAL A 27 -6.29 -5.71 -27.52
N ARG A 28 -7.31 -6.58 -27.67
CA ARG A 28 -8.14 -7.02 -26.54
C ARG A 28 -7.43 -8.09 -25.72
N GLU A 29 -6.64 -8.94 -26.37
CA GLU A 29 -5.81 -9.97 -25.75
C GLU A 29 -4.63 -9.32 -25.02
N GLU A 30 -3.87 -8.43 -25.65
CA GLU A 30 -2.79 -7.65 -25.02
C GLU A 30 -3.31 -6.79 -23.84
N THR A 31 -4.51 -6.21 -23.95
CA THR A 31 -5.12 -5.46 -22.83
C THR A 31 -5.58 -6.38 -21.70
N ALA A 32 -6.07 -7.59 -22.00
CA ALA A 32 -6.47 -8.55 -20.98
C ALA A 32 -5.25 -9.13 -20.26
N GLU A 33 -4.21 -9.50 -21.00
CA GLU A 33 -2.94 -9.98 -20.46
C GLU A 33 -2.28 -8.92 -19.55
N ALA A 34 -2.27 -7.64 -19.97
CA ALA A 34 -1.73 -6.56 -19.15
C ALA A 34 -2.53 -6.31 -17.86
N VAL A 35 -3.85 -6.52 -17.88
CA VAL A 35 -4.69 -6.41 -16.67
C VAL A 35 -4.46 -7.61 -15.73
N ASP A 36 -4.37 -8.82 -16.29
CA ASP A 36 -4.10 -10.04 -15.52
C ASP A 36 -2.72 -10.01 -14.87
N GLU A 37 -1.68 -9.57 -15.58
CA GLU A 37 -0.31 -9.41 -15.06
C GLU A 37 -0.26 -8.35 -13.93
N MET A 38 -0.96 -7.22 -14.11
CA MET A 38 -1.05 -6.20 -13.07
C MET A 38 -1.76 -6.70 -11.81
N GLN A 39 -2.81 -7.51 -11.97
CA GLN A 39 -3.52 -8.12 -10.84
C GLN A 39 -2.66 -9.17 -10.12
N GLU A 40 -1.93 -10.02 -10.86
CA GLU A 40 -1.02 -11.01 -10.27
C GLU A 40 0.14 -10.34 -9.51
N SER A 41 0.70 -9.27 -10.07
CA SER A 41 1.73 -8.46 -9.39
C SER A 41 1.19 -7.85 -8.09
N PHE A 42 -0.02 -7.28 -8.12
CA PHE A 42 -0.66 -6.71 -6.94
C PHE A 42 -0.89 -7.75 -5.84
N GLU A 43 -1.45 -8.92 -6.17
CA GLU A 43 -1.69 -9.98 -5.18
C GLU A 43 -0.38 -10.53 -4.60
N THR A 44 0.68 -10.59 -5.41
CA THR A 44 2.02 -11.00 -4.95
C THR A 44 2.59 -9.98 -3.96
N GLU A 45 2.63 -8.69 -4.32
CA GLU A 45 3.11 -7.62 -3.42
C GLU A 45 2.30 -7.56 -2.12
N ARG A 46 0.98 -7.74 -2.22
CA ARG A 46 0.08 -7.79 -1.06
C ARG A 46 0.40 -8.96 -0.15
N ALA A 47 0.64 -10.15 -0.69
CA ALA A 47 1.01 -11.32 0.08
C ALA A 47 2.37 -11.16 0.77
N GLU A 48 3.35 -10.56 0.10
CA GLU A 48 4.67 -10.27 0.66
C GLU A 48 4.58 -9.26 1.82
N LEU A 49 3.81 -8.18 1.64
CA LEU A 49 3.59 -7.20 2.69
C LEU A 49 2.88 -7.82 3.90
N LYS A 50 1.85 -8.64 3.66
CA LYS A 50 1.17 -9.37 4.73
C LYS A 50 2.13 -10.25 5.52
N ALA A 51 3.00 -11.01 4.84
CA ALA A 51 3.98 -11.84 5.51
C ALA A 51 4.97 -11.01 6.36
N SER A 52 5.39 -9.84 5.86
CA SER A 52 6.23 -8.90 6.61
C SER A 52 5.53 -8.34 7.84
N MET A 53 4.24 -8.00 7.74
CA MET A 53 3.43 -7.56 8.88
C MET A 53 3.26 -8.67 9.92
N GLU A 54 3.03 -9.91 9.51
CA GLU A 54 2.96 -11.06 10.42
C GLU A 54 4.30 -11.31 11.14
N GLU A 55 5.43 -11.13 10.46
CA GLU A 55 6.77 -11.23 11.05
C GLU A 55 6.99 -10.13 12.09
N MET A 56 6.65 -8.88 11.74
CA MET A 56 6.72 -7.75 12.68
C MET A 56 5.85 -7.98 13.92
N GLY A 57 4.66 -8.56 13.77
CA GLY A 57 3.79 -8.91 14.89
C GLY A 57 4.45 -9.91 15.84
N ARG A 58 5.11 -10.93 15.31
CA ARG A 58 5.89 -11.90 16.10
C ARG A 58 7.06 -11.24 16.82
N ASP A 59 7.75 -10.30 16.17
CA ASP A 59 8.85 -9.58 16.78
C ASP A 59 8.40 -8.68 17.94
N ILE A 60 7.25 -8.02 17.81
CA ILE A 60 6.64 -7.26 18.91
C ILE A 60 6.31 -8.20 20.08
N ASP A 61 5.67 -9.34 19.82
CA ASP A 61 5.32 -10.33 20.86
C ASP A 61 6.58 -10.83 21.60
N ASN A 62 7.65 -11.11 20.86
CA ASN A 62 8.94 -11.51 21.44
C ASN A 62 9.53 -10.42 22.34
N LYS A 63 9.53 -9.16 21.89
CA LYS A 63 10.01 -8.02 22.69
C LYS A 63 9.19 -7.82 23.96
N ILE A 64 7.87 -8.00 23.89
CA ILE A 64 7.00 -7.95 25.07
C ILE A 64 7.39 -9.05 26.07
N ALA A 65 7.62 -10.28 25.61
CA ALA A 65 8.04 -11.38 26.47
C ALA A 65 9.43 -11.13 27.11
N GLU A 66 10.36 -10.54 26.38
CA GLU A 66 11.66 -10.12 26.93
C GLU A 66 11.52 -9.05 28.02
N ILE A 67 10.63 -8.07 27.82
CA ILE A 67 10.35 -7.04 28.82
C ILE A 67 9.74 -7.67 30.07
N ASP A 68 8.79 -8.59 29.91
CA ASP A 68 8.18 -9.30 31.03
C ASP A 68 9.22 -10.07 31.85
N ALA A 69 10.15 -10.77 31.20
CA ALA A 69 11.26 -11.43 31.88
C ALA A 69 12.18 -10.44 32.61
N LYS A 70 12.52 -9.29 32.00
CA LYS A 70 13.33 -8.25 32.64
C LYS A 70 12.64 -7.63 33.84
N MET A 71 11.31 -7.50 33.80
CA MET A 71 10.52 -6.96 34.92
C MET A 71 10.56 -7.87 36.15
N GLU A 72 10.65 -9.19 35.99
CA GLU A 72 10.74 -10.12 37.13
C GLU A 72 12.01 -9.89 37.97
N GLU A 73 13.10 -9.48 37.33
CA GLU A 73 14.40 -9.25 37.97
C GLU A 73 14.67 -7.77 38.32
N ALA A 74 13.83 -6.85 37.82
CA ALA A 74 14.03 -5.41 37.97
C ALA A 74 13.58 -4.87 39.35
N GLY A 75 14.30 -3.85 39.82
CA GLY A 75 13.84 -2.99 40.93
C GLY A 75 12.71 -2.05 40.50
N ASP A 76 12.02 -1.45 41.47
CA ASP A 76 10.78 -0.70 41.24
C ASP A 76 10.92 0.44 40.21
N ASP A 77 12.01 1.20 40.24
CA ASP A 77 12.24 2.30 39.28
C ASP A 77 12.38 1.79 37.84
N MET A 78 13.08 0.67 37.64
CA MET A 78 13.28 0.07 36.32
C MET A 78 12.02 -0.65 35.81
N LYS A 79 11.17 -1.14 36.73
CA LYS A 79 9.85 -1.69 36.36
C LYS A 79 8.95 -0.65 35.71
N ALA A 80 8.93 0.58 36.22
CA ALA A 80 8.11 1.65 35.64
C ALA A 80 8.49 1.96 34.18
N GLU A 81 9.79 2.00 33.88
CA GLU A 81 10.28 2.21 32.51
C GLU A 81 9.95 1.03 31.59
N LEU A 82 10.10 -0.19 32.10
CA LEU A 82 9.77 -1.41 31.36
C LEU A 82 8.26 -1.53 31.09
N GLU A 83 7.41 -1.16 32.04
CA GLU A 83 5.95 -1.10 31.87
C GLU A 83 5.56 -0.10 30.77
N GLN A 84 6.22 1.06 30.72
CA GLN A 84 5.98 2.05 29.68
C GLN A 84 6.37 1.51 28.29
N GLN A 85 7.53 0.86 28.16
CA GLN A 85 7.96 0.24 26.91
C GLN A 85 7.01 -0.88 26.48
N LYS A 86 6.57 -1.72 27.42
CA LYS A 86 5.57 -2.77 27.16
C LYS A 86 4.27 -2.17 26.64
N ALA A 87 3.77 -1.10 27.26
CA ALA A 87 2.54 -0.44 26.83
C ALA A 87 2.66 0.15 25.41
N LYS A 88 3.80 0.76 25.06
CA LYS A 88 4.06 1.22 23.69
C LYS A 88 4.04 0.09 22.68
N LEU A 89 4.72 -1.03 22.97
CA LEU A 89 4.73 -2.21 22.10
C LEU A 89 3.33 -2.84 21.95
N GLN A 90 2.53 -2.86 23.01
CA GLN A 90 1.15 -3.34 22.92
C GLN A 90 0.28 -2.43 22.05
N ALA A 91 0.46 -1.11 22.13
CA ALA A 91 -0.20 -0.17 21.25
C ALA A 91 0.21 -0.39 19.79
N ALA A 92 1.53 -0.50 19.53
CA ALA A 92 2.08 -0.81 18.21
C ALA A 92 1.49 -2.11 17.64
N LYS A 93 1.35 -3.15 18.46
CA LYS A 93 0.73 -4.41 18.02
C LYS A 93 -0.73 -4.23 17.61
N ASN A 94 -1.51 -3.49 18.38
CA ASN A 94 -2.90 -3.24 18.05
C ASN A 94 -3.06 -2.42 16.76
N ASP A 95 -2.17 -1.45 16.53
CA ASP A 95 -2.14 -0.69 15.28
C ASP A 95 -1.76 -1.58 14.09
N LEU A 96 -0.73 -2.42 14.24
CA LEU A 96 -0.36 -3.40 13.22
C LEU A 96 -1.51 -4.35 12.88
N ASP A 97 -2.21 -4.87 13.89
CA ASP A 97 -3.36 -5.76 13.70
C ASP A 97 -4.48 -5.05 12.90
N ARG A 98 -4.71 -3.75 13.14
CA ARG A 98 -5.65 -2.91 12.37
C ARG A 98 -5.21 -2.68 10.93
N GLU A 99 -3.93 -2.38 10.70
CA GLU A 99 -3.39 -2.23 9.35
C GLU A 99 -3.47 -3.57 8.56
N MET A 100 -3.29 -4.71 9.23
CA MET A 100 -3.46 -6.02 8.59
C MET A 100 -4.93 -6.31 8.22
N GLU A 101 -5.88 -5.86 9.03
CA GLU A 101 -7.30 -5.92 8.68
C GLU A 101 -7.62 -5.06 7.45
N GLU A 102 -7.05 -3.85 7.38
CA GLU A 102 -7.18 -2.97 6.21
C GLU A 102 -6.57 -3.59 4.96
N LEU A 103 -5.37 -4.18 5.07
CA LEU A 103 -4.73 -4.96 4.00
C LEU A 103 -5.61 -6.11 3.49
N GLY A 104 -6.42 -6.70 4.39
CA GLY A 104 -7.38 -7.77 4.10
C GLY A 104 -8.58 -7.34 3.25
N ASN A 105 -8.91 -6.05 3.23
CA ASN A 105 -10.05 -5.48 2.51
C ASN A 105 -9.69 -5.13 1.05
N GLU A 106 -10.59 -4.47 0.31
CA GLU A 106 -10.33 -4.02 -1.07
C GLU A 106 -9.42 -2.77 -1.07
N ILE A 107 -8.12 -2.99 -1.22
CA ILE A 107 -7.08 -1.95 -1.08
C ILE A 107 -6.43 -1.53 -2.41
N ALA A 108 -6.75 -2.24 -3.51
CA ALA A 108 -6.08 -2.08 -4.80
C ALA A 108 -6.00 -0.61 -5.28
N ASP A 109 -7.08 0.15 -5.14
CA ASP A 109 -7.14 1.55 -5.57
C ASP A 109 -6.24 2.50 -4.75
N ASN A 110 -5.90 2.12 -3.51
CA ASN A 110 -5.11 2.94 -2.57
C ASN A 110 -3.79 2.25 -2.17
N TRP A 111 -3.31 1.28 -2.94
CA TRP A 111 -2.14 0.45 -2.60
C TRP A 111 -0.90 1.25 -2.24
N GLU A 112 -0.55 2.26 -3.05
CA GLU A 112 0.63 3.09 -2.81
C GLU A 112 0.49 3.95 -1.55
N GLN A 113 -0.70 4.48 -1.31
CA GLN A 113 -0.97 5.28 -0.11
C GLN A 113 -0.85 4.43 1.15
N PHE A 114 -1.44 3.24 1.14
CA PHE A 114 -1.34 2.28 2.24
C PHE A 114 0.12 1.90 2.52
N LYS A 115 0.91 1.57 1.50
CA LYS A 115 2.35 1.28 1.68
C LYS A 115 3.09 2.46 2.30
N GLN A 116 2.76 3.68 1.89
CA GLN A 116 3.36 4.89 2.46
C GLN A 116 2.96 5.08 3.92
N ASP A 117 1.67 4.97 4.24
CA ASP A 117 1.15 5.15 5.60
C ASP A 117 1.70 4.08 6.55
N PHE A 118 1.75 2.82 6.11
CA PHE A 118 2.37 1.73 6.86
C PHE A 118 3.86 1.97 7.11
N ASN A 119 4.61 2.44 6.12
CA ASN A 119 6.03 2.74 6.29
C ASN A 119 6.27 3.90 7.25
N ASN A 120 5.49 4.98 7.15
CA ASN A 120 5.58 6.11 8.08
C ASN A 120 5.27 5.67 9.50
N TRP A 121 4.17 4.92 9.69
CA TRP A 121 3.80 4.37 11.00
C TRP A 121 4.91 3.50 11.59
N LYS A 122 5.54 2.64 10.78
CA LYS A 122 6.66 1.79 11.20
C LYS A 122 7.87 2.63 11.65
N GLU A 123 8.24 3.66 10.89
CA GLU A 123 9.35 4.55 11.27
C GLU A 123 9.03 5.28 12.59
N GLU A 124 7.87 5.90 12.70
CA GLU A 124 7.44 6.62 13.92
C GLU A 124 7.36 5.70 15.15
N THR A 125 6.84 4.49 14.99
CA THR A 125 6.60 3.58 16.12
C THR A 125 7.89 2.92 16.61
N PHE A 126 8.76 2.49 15.70
CA PHE A 126 9.94 1.70 16.06
C PHE A 126 11.21 2.54 16.28
N ASP A 127 11.31 3.76 15.74
CA ASP A 127 12.42 4.67 16.09
C ASP A 127 12.28 5.25 17.50
N GLU A 128 11.07 5.24 18.06
CA GLU A 128 10.77 5.70 19.43
C GLU A 128 10.88 4.63 20.54
N LEU A 129 11.20 3.38 20.15
CA LEU A 129 11.30 2.20 21.03
C LEU A 129 12.76 1.81 21.28
#